data_AF-A0A964KGX6-F1
#
_entry.id   AF-A0A964KGX6-F1
#
_cell.length_a   1.000
_cell.length_b   1.000
_cell.length_c   1.000
_cell.angle_alpha   90.00
_cell.angle_beta   90.00
_cell.angle_gamma   90.00
#
_symmetry.space_group_name_H-M   'P 1'
#
loop_
_entity.id
_entity.type
_entity.pdbx_description
1 polymer ?
#
loop_
_entity_poly.entity_id
_entity_poly.type
_entity_poly.pdbx_seq_one_letter_code
_entity_poly.pdbx_strand_id
1 'polypeptide(L)'
;MAEPSTPTTVTTARAPNLRALIERITATTLADCTQCGKCFEACPMPAYSTTLGEHSPAAVVAGILGLLRGETAPSASLEWVTLCTGSARCIPACPEGVNPMLMLRVARIKALGSLGDTAQMALPEDPHYFRKVHAFANMHFTDAEIDAWQR
;
A
#
# COMPACT_ATOMS: atom_id res chain seq x y z
N MET A 1 -11.80 36.29 -21.70
CA MET A 1 -11.22 36.72 -20.42
C MET A 1 -11.48 35.61 -19.43
N ALA A 2 -10.53 34.69 -19.29
CA ALA A 2 -10.61 33.58 -18.35
C ALA A 2 -9.73 33.93 -17.15
N GLU A 3 -10.33 33.94 -15.96
CA GLU A 3 -9.66 34.18 -14.69
C GLU A 3 -8.72 32.99 -14.36
N PRO A 4 -7.45 33.24 -13.97
CA PRO A 4 -6.59 32.18 -13.49
C PRO A 4 -6.99 31.82 -12.05
N SER A 5 -7.67 30.69 -11.88
CA SER A 5 -7.98 30.10 -10.58
C SER A 5 -6.69 29.80 -9.80
N THR A 6 -6.62 30.36 -8.59
CA THR A 6 -5.50 30.28 -7.65
C THR A 6 -5.36 28.84 -7.11
N PRO A 7 -4.14 28.29 -6.98
CA PRO A 7 -3.97 26.97 -6.37
C PRO A 7 -4.21 27.04 -4.86
N THR A 8 -5.21 26.29 -4.37
CA THR A 8 -5.45 26.06 -2.94
C THR A 8 -4.24 25.37 -2.33
N THR A 9 -3.44 26.11 -1.56
CA THR A 9 -2.39 25.54 -0.71
C THR A 9 -3.04 24.75 0.43
N VAL A 10 -3.20 23.45 0.24
CA VAL A 10 -3.47 22.52 1.34
C VAL A 10 -2.15 22.30 2.09
N THR A 11 -1.96 23.02 3.20
CA THR A 11 -0.88 22.75 4.14
C THR A 11 -1.23 21.49 4.94
N THR A 12 -0.84 20.32 4.44
CA THR A 12 -1.00 19.06 5.19
C THR A 12 0.04 18.99 6.30
N ALA A 13 -0.38 19.17 7.55
CA ALA A 13 0.51 19.01 8.71
C ALA A 13 1.17 17.62 8.71
N ARG A 14 2.49 17.58 8.95
CA ARG A 14 3.26 16.33 9.02
C ARG A 14 2.75 15.47 10.18
N ALA A 15 2.61 14.16 9.98
CA ALA A 15 2.26 13.26 11.09
C ALA A 15 3.38 13.22 12.15
N PRO A 16 3.03 13.15 13.44
CA PRO A 16 4.03 13.12 14.52
C PRO A 16 4.83 11.81 14.55
N ASN A 17 4.28 10.71 14.03
CA ASN A 17 4.94 9.41 13.94
C ASN A 17 4.30 8.53 12.86
N LEU A 18 4.89 7.35 12.63
CA LEU A 18 4.42 6.39 11.62
C LEU A 18 3.00 5.88 11.91
N ARG A 19 2.65 5.61 13.17
CA ARG A 19 1.32 5.10 13.52
C ARG A 19 0.23 6.11 13.18
N ALA A 20 0.42 7.37 13.57
CA ALA A 20 -0.49 8.46 13.24
C ALA A 20 -0.60 8.69 11.72
N LEU A 21 0.49 8.50 10.97
CA LEU A 21 0.45 8.56 9.50
C LEU A 21 -0.43 7.44 8.93
N ILE A 22 -0.23 6.21 9.39
CA ILE A 22 -1.00 5.05 8.92
C ILE A 22 -2.48 5.21 9.27
N GLU A 23 -2.81 5.63 10.48
CA GLU A 23 -4.19 5.89 10.91
C GLU A 23 -4.86 6.95 10.04
N ARG A 24 -4.16 8.04 9.71
CA ARG A 24 -4.68 9.06 8.80
C ARG A 24 -4.92 8.51 7.40
N ILE A 25 -3.97 7.77 6.83
CA ILE A 25 -4.11 7.15 5.51
C ILE A 25 -5.32 6.20 5.50
N THR A 26 -5.47 5.38 6.54
CA THR A 26 -6.62 4.49 6.71
C THR A 26 -7.92 5.29 6.73
N ALA A 27 -8.00 6.33 7.56
CA ALA A 27 -9.20 7.15 7.68
C ALA A 27 -9.58 7.84 6.35
N THR A 28 -8.63 8.47 5.65
CA THR A 28 -8.89 9.12 4.35
C THR A 28 -9.29 8.10 3.29
N THR A 29 -8.60 6.95 3.25
CA THR A 29 -8.95 5.87 2.31
C THR A 29 -10.37 5.37 2.52
N LEU A 30 -10.78 5.16 3.78
CA LEU A 30 -12.12 4.70 4.12
C LEU A 30 -13.20 5.75 3.85
N ALA A 31 -12.88 7.04 3.97
CA ALA A 31 -13.80 8.13 3.69
C ALA A 31 -14.06 8.32 2.18
N ASP A 32 -13.00 8.22 1.37
CA ASP A 32 -13.05 8.61 -0.04
C ASP A 32 -13.27 7.42 -0.99
N CYS A 33 -12.93 6.19 -0.59
CA CYS A 33 -13.01 5.04 -1.50
C CYS A 33 -14.45 4.60 -1.77
N THR A 34 -14.87 4.71 -3.03
CA THR A 34 -16.19 4.26 -3.51
C THR A 34 -16.26 2.77 -3.84
N GLN A 35 -15.20 1.99 -3.57
CA GLN A 35 -15.11 0.55 -3.88
C GLN A 35 -15.28 0.22 -5.38
N CYS A 36 -15.05 1.19 -6.28
CA CYS A 36 -15.32 1.02 -7.72
C CYS A 36 -14.41 0.01 -8.44
N GLY A 37 -13.29 -0.42 -7.86
CA GLY A 37 -12.44 -1.46 -8.43
C GLY A 37 -11.44 -1.02 -9.52
N LYS A 38 -11.53 0.20 -10.06
CA LYS A 38 -10.65 0.69 -11.15
C LYS A 38 -9.15 0.59 -10.84
N CYS A 39 -8.77 0.75 -9.58
CA CYS A 39 -7.39 0.60 -9.13
C CYS A 39 -6.87 -0.84 -9.24
N PHE A 40 -7.74 -1.83 -9.07
CA PHE A 40 -7.44 -3.24 -9.26
C PHE A 40 -7.34 -3.57 -10.76
N GLU A 41 -8.25 -3.07 -11.59
CA GLU A 41 -8.23 -3.25 -13.05
C GLU A 41 -6.97 -2.69 -13.70
N ALA A 42 -6.48 -1.54 -13.23
CA ALA A 42 -5.24 -0.93 -13.71
C ALA A 42 -3.97 -1.64 -13.20
N CYS A 43 -4.09 -2.51 -12.19
CA CYS A 43 -2.96 -3.20 -11.61
C CYS A 43 -2.46 -4.28 -12.59
N PRO A 44 -1.15 -4.38 -12.87
CA PRO A 44 -0.63 -5.44 -13.74
C PRO A 44 -0.52 -6.79 -13.00
N MET A 45 -0.58 -6.79 -11.68
CA MET A 45 -0.27 -7.96 -10.85
C MET A 45 -1.34 -9.07 -10.84
N PRO A 46 -2.65 -8.78 -10.92
CA PRO A 46 -3.67 -9.84 -11.00
C PRO A 46 -3.47 -10.81 -12.16
N ALA A 47 -2.83 -10.39 -13.27
CA ALA A 47 -2.52 -11.27 -14.40
C ALA A 47 -1.51 -12.39 -14.07
N TYR A 48 -0.79 -12.27 -12.95
CA TYR A 48 0.17 -13.28 -12.47
C TYR A 48 -0.40 -14.16 -11.34
N SER A 49 -1.69 -14.01 -11.02
CA SER A 49 -2.41 -14.85 -10.07
C SER A 49 -3.25 -15.87 -10.81
N THR A 50 -3.35 -17.08 -10.27
CA THR A 50 -4.22 -18.12 -10.79
C THR A 50 -5.66 -18.03 -10.26
N THR A 51 -5.92 -17.19 -9.26
CA THR A 51 -7.21 -17.14 -8.51
C THR A 51 -7.88 -15.77 -8.62
N LEU A 52 -7.11 -14.67 -8.66
CA LEU A 52 -7.64 -13.31 -8.63
C LEU A 52 -8.51 -12.97 -9.83
N GLY A 53 -8.27 -13.59 -10.98
CA GLY A 53 -9.06 -13.37 -12.19
C GLY A 53 -10.53 -13.80 -12.06
N GLU A 54 -10.86 -14.63 -11.08
CA GLU A 54 -12.23 -15.13 -10.84
C GLU A 54 -13.06 -14.17 -9.96
N HIS A 55 -12.40 -13.20 -9.31
CA HIS A 55 -13.04 -12.26 -8.40
C HIS A 55 -13.35 -10.93 -9.07
N SER A 56 -14.49 -10.33 -8.74
CA SER A 56 -14.79 -8.99 -9.23
C SER A 56 -13.83 -7.96 -8.60
N PRO A 57 -13.34 -6.98 -9.36
CA PRO A 57 -12.47 -5.92 -8.83
C PRO A 57 -13.05 -5.23 -7.59
N ALA A 58 -14.36 -4.97 -7.60
CA ALA A 58 -15.06 -4.36 -6.47
C ALA A 58 -15.05 -5.25 -5.21
N ALA A 59 -15.22 -6.58 -5.34
CA ALA A 59 -15.18 -7.49 -4.20
C ALA A 59 -13.79 -7.57 -3.57
N VAL A 60 -12.72 -7.61 -4.39
CA VAL A 60 -11.35 -7.62 -3.87
C VAL A 60 -11.06 -6.33 -3.10
N VAL A 61 -11.43 -5.17 -3.65
CA VAL A 61 -11.28 -3.87 -2.98
C VAL A 61 -12.12 -3.79 -1.71
N ALA A 62 -13.34 -4.33 -1.70
CA ALA A 62 -14.18 -4.39 -0.50
C ALA A 62 -13.45 -5.10 0.66
N GLY A 63 -12.80 -6.23 0.37
CA GLY A 63 -12.02 -6.97 1.35
C GLY A 63 -10.79 -6.22 1.85
N ILE A 64 -10.15 -5.39 1.01
CA ILE A 64 -9.08 -4.48 1.46
C ILE A 64 -9.63 -3.42 2.41
N LEU A 65 -10.79 -2.83 2.12
CA LEU A 65 -11.41 -1.85 3.02
C LEU A 65 -11.82 -2.51 4.35
N GLY A 66 -12.31 -3.74 4.33
CA GLY A 66 -12.56 -4.53 5.55
C GLY A 66 -11.29 -4.75 6.36
N LEU A 67 -10.20 -5.17 5.71
CA LEU A 67 -8.89 -5.30 6.35
C LEU A 67 -8.41 -4.00 6.99
N LEU A 68 -8.63 -2.86 6.33
CA LEU A 68 -8.31 -1.54 6.88
C LEU A 68 -9.15 -1.19 8.13
N ARG A 69 -10.40 -1.67 8.21
CA ARG A 69 -11.25 -1.58 9.40
C ARG A 69 -10.87 -2.58 10.51
N GLY A 70 -9.92 -3.48 10.24
CA GLY A 70 -9.52 -4.54 11.18
C GLY A 70 -10.37 -5.81 11.08
N GLU A 71 -11.18 -5.95 10.03
CA GLU A 71 -11.97 -7.14 9.74
C GLU A 71 -11.10 -8.23 9.09
N THR A 72 -11.58 -9.47 9.11
CA THR A 72 -10.96 -10.57 8.38
C THR A 72 -11.13 -10.36 6.87
N ALA A 73 -10.02 -10.34 6.15
CA ALA A 73 -10.01 -10.15 4.70
C ALA A 73 -10.22 -11.50 3.97
N PRO A 74 -10.95 -11.51 2.84
CA PRO A 74 -10.98 -12.67 1.94
C PRO A 74 -9.57 -13.01 1.42
N SER A 75 -9.36 -14.28 1.09
CA SER A 75 -8.07 -14.78 0.55
C SER A 75 -7.63 -14.00 -0.69
N ALA A 76 -8.56 -13.68 -1.61
CA ALA A 76 -8.28 -12.86 -2.79
C ALA A 76 -7.71 -11.47 -2.43
N SER A 77 -8.24 -10.82 -1.40
CA SER A 77 -7.73 -9.52 -0.96
C SER A 77 -6.32 -9.63 -0.38
N LEU A 78 -6.05 -10.67 0.41
CA LEU A 78 -4.70 -10.96 0.95
C LEU A 78 -3.71 -11.33 -0.15
N GLU A 79 -4.16 -12.04 -1.18
CA GLU A 79 -3.34 -12.39 -2.34
C GLU A 79 -2.94 -11.14 -3.13
N TRP A 80 -3.88 -10.22 -3.37
CA TRP A 80 -3.56 -8.95 -4.03
C TRP A 80 -2.56 -8.11 -3.22
N VAL A 81 -2.70 -8.08 -1.89
CA VAL A 81 -1.72 -7.45 -0.97
C VAL A 81 -0.34 -8.12 -1.08
N THR A 82 -0.32 -9.44 -1.24
CA THR A 82 0.93 -10.21 -1.36
C THR A 82 1.64 -9.90 -2.67
N LEU A 83 0.89 -9.82 -3.78
CA LEU A 83 1.41 -9.59 -5.13
C LEU A 83 1.82 -8.14 -5.41
N CYS A 84 1.46 -7.18 -4.55
CA CYS A 84 1.79 -5.78 -4.77
C CYS A 84 3.31 -5.57 -4.85
N THR A 85 3.78 -5.12 -6.02
CA THR A 85 5.19 -4.79 -6.30
C THR A 85 5.49 -3.29 -6.19
N GLY A 86 4.49 -2.47 -5.89
CA GLY A 86 4.65 -1.01 -5.86
C GLY A 86 4.70 -0.35 -7.25
N SER A 87 4.10 -0.96 -8.27
CA SER A 87 4.08 -0.42 -9.65
C SER A 87 3.37 0.93 -9.83
N ALA A 88 2.59 1.36 -8.82
CA ALA A 88 1.87 2.64 -8.77
C ALA A 88 0.85 2.91 -9.90
N ARG A 89 0.61 1.97 -10.84
CA ARG A 89 -0.37 2.13 -11.94
C ARG A 89 -1.79 2.40 -11.46
N CYS A 90 -2.11 1.96 -10.25
CA CYS A 90 -3.41 2.17 -9.62
C CYS A 90 -3.66 3.62 -9.17
N ILE A 91 -2.60 4.43 -8.96
CA ILE A 91 -2.74 5.83 -8.48
C ILE A 91 -3.50 6.69 -9.49
N PRO A 92 -3.07 6.84 -10.76
CA PRO A 92 -3.80 7.66 -11.73
C PRO A 92 -5.17 7.06 -12.12
N ALA A 93 -5.43 5.79 -11.82
CA ALA A 93 -6.69 5.12 -12.15
C ALA A 93 -7.81 5.38 -11.13
N CYS A 94 -7.49 5.92 -9.95
CA CYS A 94 -8.51 6.18 -8.92
C CYS A 94 -9.27 7.48 -9.22
N PRO A 95 -10.60 7.43 -9.45
CA PRO A 95 -11.40 8.62 -9.72
C PRO A 95 -11.58 9.52 -8.48
N GLU A 96 -11.45 8.95 -7.28
CA GLU A 96 -11.68 9.64 -5.99
C GLU A 96 -10.39 10.26 -5.42
N GLY A 97 -9.24 10.12 -6.10
CA GLY A 97 -7.97 10.63 -5.60
C GLY A 97 -7.34 9.84 -4.44
N VAL A 98 -7.91 8.69 -4.04
CA VAL A 98 -7.27 7.75 -3.12
C VAL A 98 -5.96 7.26 -3.74
N ASN A 99 -4.91 7.09 -2.94
CA ASN A 99 -3.65 6.46 -3.36
C ASN A 99 -3.71 4.94 -3.11
N PRO A 100 -4.03 4.09 -4.11
CA PRO A 100 -4.31 2.68 -3.85
C PRO A 100 -3.01 1.87 -3.62
N MET A 101 -1.87 2.35 -4.11
CA MET A 101 -0.56 1.77 -3.80
C MET A 101 -0.28 1.91 -2.31
N LEU A 102 -0.50 3.10 -1.75
CA LEU A 102 -0.31 3.35 -0.34
C LEU A 102 -1.36 2.62 0.51
N MET A 103 -2.61 2.56 0.04
CA MET A 103 -3.67 1.72 0.61
C MET A 103 -3.21 0.27 0.77
N LEU A 104 -2.67 -0.36 -0.29
CA LEU A 104 -2.17 -1.74 -0.19
C LEU A 104 -0.97 -1.88 0.74
N ARG A 105 -0.09 -0.88 0.79
CA ARG A 105 1.05 -0.89 1.72
C ARG A 105 0.58 -0.85 3.17
N VAL A 106 -0.42 -0.02 3.48
CA VAL A 106 -1.04 0.01 4.81
C VAL A 106 -1.77 -1.29 5.11
N ALA A 107 -2.55 -1.81 4.15
CA ALA A 107 -3.23 -3.09 4.27
C ALA A 107 -2.24 -4.23 4.60
N ARG A 108 -1.08 -4.27 3.93
CA ARG A 108 -0.01 -5.23 4.23
C ARG A 108 0.51 -5.12 5.66
N ILE A 109 0.74 -3.89 6.14
CA ILE A 109 1.21 -3.66 7.51
C ILE A 109 0.19 -4.20 8.53
N LYS A 110 -1.11 -3.95 8.30
CA LYS A 110 -2.19 -4.44 9.18
C LYS A 110 -2.33 -5.97 9.09
N ALA A 111 -2.29 -6.53 7.88
CA ALA A 111 -2.38 -7.98 7.68
C ALA A 111 -1.23 -8.76 8.31
N LEU A 112 -0.03 -8.16 8.43
CA LEU A 112 1.10 -8.75 9.16
C LEU A 112 1.00 -8.58 10.69
N GLY A 113 -0.02 -7.87 11.19
CA GLY A 113 -0.19 -7.60 12.62
C GLY A 113 0.81 -6.58 13.21
N SER A 114 1.58 -5.89 12.37
CA SER A 114 2.70 -5.03 12.79
C SER A 114 2.30 -3.85 13.68
N LEU A 115 1.01 -3.51 13.73
CA LEU A 115 0.48 -2.42 14.57
C LEU A 115 -0.27 -2.90 15.81
N GLY A 116 -0.30 -4.22 16.07
CA GLY A 116 -1.11 -4.84 17.13
C GLY A 116 -2.44 -5.41 16.63
N ASP A 117 -2.70 -5.37 15.32
CA ASP A 117 -3.84 -6.04 14.69
C ASP A 117 -3.66 -7.58 14.70
N THR A 118 -4.75 -8.34 14.62
CA THR A 118 -4.68 -9.79 14.42
C THR A 118 -3.99 -10.10 13.09
N ALA A 119 -2.89 -10.85 13.13
CA ALA A 119 -2.18 -11.24 11.91
C ALA A 119 -3.05 -12.16 11.04
N GLN A 120 -3.16 -11.81 9.77
CA GLN A 120 -3.89 -12.56 8.73
C GLN A 120 -2.94 -13.08 7.63
N MET A 121 -1.69 -12.62 7.62
CA MET A 121 -0.62 -13.08 6.74
C MET A 121 0.54 -13.63 7.56
N ALA A 122 1.23 -14.63 7.02
CA ALA A 122 2.48 -15.11 7.59
C ALA A 122 3.56 -14.02 7.51
N LEU A 123 4.35 -13.91 8.57
CA LEU A 123 5.56 -13.09 8.55
C LEU A 123 6.56 -13.68 7.53
N PRO A 124 7.40 -12.83 6.91
CA PRO A 124 8.54 -13.31 6.15
C PRO A 124 9.42 -14.23 7.01
N GLU A 125 10.03 -15.24 6.39
CA GLU A 125 10.90 -16.21 7.06
C GLU A 125 11.99 -15.53 7.92
N ASP A 126 12.59 -14.45 7.40
CA ASP A 126 13.54 -13.62 8.13
C ASP A 126 13.08 -12.15 8.16
N PRO A 127 12.43 -11.69 9.25
CA PRO A 127 12.03 -10.29 9.43
C PRO A 127 13.21 -9.30 9.45
N HIS A 128 14.43 -9.80 9.59
CA HIS A 128 15.65 -9.00 9.62
C HIS A 128 16.48 -9.12 8.34
N TYR A 129 15.98 -9.78 7.29
CA TYR A 129 16.70 -10.00 6.03
C TYR A 129 17.36 -8.72 5.51
N PHE A 130 16.59 -7.64 5.31
CA PHE A 130 17.13 -6.38 4.84
C PHE A 130 18.13 -5.73 5.81
N ARG A 131 17.94 -5.88 7.13
CA ARG A 131 18.92 -5.39 8.12
C ARG A 131 20.26 -6.13 7.99
N LYS A 132 20.22 -7.45 7.74
CA LYS A 132 21.42 -8.25 7.50
C LYS A 132 22.10 -7.87 6.18
N VAL A 133 21.33 -7.63 5.12
CA VAL A 133 21.86 -7.12 3.84
C VAL A 133 22.53 -5.77 4.02
N HIS A 134 21.91 -4.84 4.74
CA HIS A 134 22.52 -3.54 5.04
C HIS A 134 23.76 -3.65 5.92
N ALA A 135 23.75 -4.51 6.94
CA ALA A 135 24.93 -4.75 7.77
C ALA A 135 26.09 -5.29 6.94
N PHE A 136 25.83 -6.25 6.05
CA PHE A 136 26.83 -6.76 5.11
C PHE A 136 27.35 -5.65 4.17
N ALA A 137 26.45 -4.86 3.58
CA ALA A 137 26.84 -3.79 2.68
C ALA A 137 27.75 -2.77 3.36
N ASN A 138 27.40 -2.33 4.58
CA ASN A 138 28.19 -1.35 5.35
C ASN A 138 29.58 -1.87 5.77
N MET A 139 29.80 -3.18 5.79
CA MET A 139 31.10 -3.77 6.12
C MET A 139 32.02 -3.89 4.89
N HIS A 140 31.44 -3.94 3.69
CA HIS A 140 32.17 -4.27 2.46
C HIS A 140 32.25 -3.13 1.45
N PHE A 141 31.37 -2.13 1.55
CA PHE A 141 31.31 -1.00 0.64
C PHE A 141 31.42 0.31 1.40
N THR A 142 31.93 1.33 0.72
CA THR A 142 31.92 2.70 1.23
C THR A 142 30.52 3.31 1.13
N ASP A 143 30.22 4.31 1.96
CA ASP A 143 28.92 5.02 1.92
C ASP A 143 28.63 5.58 0.51
N ALA A 144 29.66 6.06 -0.19
CA ALA A 144 29.51 6.60 -1.55
C ALA A 144 29.11 5.54 -2.59
N GLU A 145 29.61 4.31 -2.45
CA GLU A 145 29.24 3.19 -3.34
C GLU A 145 27.81 2.71 -3.05
N ILE A 146 27.43 2.63 -1.77
CA ILE A 146 26.08 2.27 -1.34
C ILE A 146 25.06 3.30 -1.90
N ASP A 147 25.35 4.60 -1.76
CA ASP A 147 24.50 5.68 -2.26
C ASP A 147 24.40 5.70 -3.80
N ALA A 148 25.42 5.24 -4.50
CA ALA A 148 25.38 5.12 -5.95
C ALA A 148 24.42 4.02 -6.42
N TRP A 149 24.26 2.94 -5.65
CA TRP A 149 23.43 1.80 -6.03
C TRP A 149 21.99 1.85 -5.50
N GLN A 150 21.73 2.59 -4.42
CA GLN A 150 20.40 2.72 -3.81
C GLN A 150 19.54 3.86 -4.37
N ARG A 151 20.09 4.65 -5.31
CA ARG A 151 19.38 5.74 -5.99
C ARG A 151 18.51 5.27 -7.16
#